data_AF-A0A3B8I7Z8-F1
#
_entry.id   AF-A0A3B8I7Z8-F1
#
_cell.length_a   1.000
_cell.length_b   1.000
_cell.length_c   1.000
_cell.angle_alpha   90.00
_cell.angle_beta   90.00
_cell.angle_gamma   90.00
#
_symmetry.space_group_name_H-M   'P 1'
#
loop_
_entity.id
_entity.type
_entity.pdbx_description
1 polymer ?
#
loop_
_entity_poly.entity_id
_entity_poly.type
_entity_poly.pdbx_seq_one_letter_code
_entity_poly.pdbx_strand_id
1 'polypeptide(L)'
;VGAGYFAGGLLTLVLALFANATAPVLLILAVLNVLALPYTVWSLTYQARHKQWCRLCVGVQILLWLELAALLPLWLNPLPVLTLNSMVWVLLGFGLPLLVWLTLGKGLAAGSELRALRQEMAELKRNPAILDFHMRHTKPVAIAPVPGIVLGNPEAPNVLTVFSSPFCPPCGQMHHMLEDLILANGEAIRVNIRFADRKTEERNRVAQYLLALARQG
;
A
#
# COMPACT_ATOMS: atom_id res chain seq x y z
N VAL A 1 6.39 22.34 2.21
CA VAL A 1 6.46 23.83 2.25
C VAL A 1 7.20 24.38 1.03
N GLY A 2 8.49 24.09 0.84
CA GLY A 2 9.26 24.59 -0.33
C GLY A 2 8.60 24.30 -1.68
N ALA A 3 8.15 23.06 -1.92
CA ALA A 3 7.44 22.71 -3.15
C ALA A 3 6.15 23.53 -3.38
N GLY A 4 5.41 23.84 -2.30
CA GLY A 4 4.20 24.66 -2.39
C GLY A 4 4.48 26.12 -2.72
N TYR A 5 5.59 26.68 -2.21
CA TYR A 5 6.02 28.05 -2.52
C TYR A 5 6.37 28.19 -4.01
N PHE A 6 7.21 27.30 -4.55
CA PHE A 6 7.60 27.38 -5.97
C PHE A 6 6.47 26.99 -6.92
N ALA A 7 5.65 25.99 -6.59
CA ALA A 7 4.48 25.65 -7.39
C ALA A 7 3.45 26.78 -7.39
N GLY A 8 3.22 27.42 -6.23
CA GLY A 8 2.36 28.59 -6.09
C GLY A 8 2.88 29.79 -6.87
N GLY A 9 4.18 30.11 -6.75
CA GLY A 9 4.82 31.19 -7.51
C GLY A 9 4.71 30.98 -9.03
N LEU A 10 5.00 29.77 -9.51
CA LEU A 10 4.92 29.44 -10.93
C LEU A 10 3.48 29.50 -11.45
N LEU A 11 2.52 28.93 -10.71
CA LEU A 11 1.10 29.00 -11.07
C LEU A 11 0.60 30.45 -11.11
N THR A 12 1.01 31.26 -10.13
CA THR A 12 0.66 32.68 -10.06
C THR A 12 1.22 33.45 -11.26
N LEU A 13 2.46 33.18 -11.67
CA LEU A 13 3.07 33.77 -12.87
C LEU A 13 2.32 33.39 -14.15
N VAL A 14 1.96 32.11 -14.29
CA VAL A 14 1.19 31.62 -15.44
C VAL A 14 -0.19 32.30 -15.50
N LEU A 15 -0.91 32.37 -14.38
CA LEU A 15 -2.22 33.04 -14.31
C LEU A 15 -2.11 34.55 -14.60
N ALA A 16 -1.07 35.20 -14.09
CA ALA A 16 -0.83 36.62 -14.33
C ALA A 16 -0.50 36.93 -15.80
N LEU A 17 0.13 35.99 -16.52
CA LEU A 17 0.38 36.10 -17.96
C LEU A 17 -0.93 36.11 -18.76
N PHE A 18 -1.87 35.22 -18.43
CA PHE A 18 -3.19 35.18 -19.07
C PHE A 18 -4.07 36.38 -18.72
N ALA A 19 -3.94 36.92 -17.49
CA ALA A 19 -4.71 38.07 -17.02
C ALA A 19 -4.11 39.44 -17.39
N ASN A 20 -2.97 39.46 -18.10
CA ASN A 20 -2.20 40.66 -18.45
C ASN A 20 -1.88 41.57 -17.24
N ALA A 21 -1.70 40.97 -16.06
CA ALA A 21 -1.47 41.65 -14.78
C ALA A 21 -0.07 41.33 -14.21
N THR A 22 0.90 41.08 -15.10
CA THR A 22 2.24 40.57 -14.76
C THR A 22 3.04 41.51 -13.86
N ALA A 23 3.06 42.82 -14.17
CA ALA A 23 3.85 43.81 -13.45
C ALA A 23 3.51 43.92 -11.94
N PRO A 24 2.23 44.12 -11.52
CA PRO A 24 1.90 44.20 -10.09
C PRO A 24 2.05 42.86 -9.36
N VAL A 25 1.86 41.73 -10.05
CA VAL A 25 2.04 40.39 -9.47
C VAL A 25 3.52 40.10 -9.21
N LEU A 26 4.40 40.46 -10.15
CA LEU A 26 5.85 40.33 -10.00
C LEU A 26 6.38 41.11 -8.79
N LEU A 27 5.81 42.29 -8.49
CA LEU A 27 6.17 43.07 -7.31
C LEU A 27 5.84 42.31 -6.01
N ILE A 28 4.67 41.68 -5.93
CA ILE A 28 4.26 40.89 -4.77
C ILE A 28 5.19 39.68 -4.58
N LEU A 29 5.53 38.98 -5.66
CA LEU A 29 6.48 37.85 -5.61
C LEU A 29 7.87 38.32 -5.18
N ALA A 30 8.33 39.48 -5.64
CA ALA A 30 9.62 40.04 -5.24
C ALA A 30 9.68 40.37 -3.75
N VAL A 31 8.62 40.95 -3.18
CA VAL A 31 8.53 41.21 -1.73
C VAL A 31 8.53 39.91 -0.95
N LEU A 32 7.76 38.90 -1.39
CA LEU A 32 7.72 37.59 -0.74
C LEU A 32 9.09 36.88 -0.78
N ASN A 33 9.80 36.97 -1.90
CA ASN A 33 11.13 36.39 -2.04
C ASN A 33 12.13 37.05 -1.07
N VAL A 34 12.14 38.40 -0.99
CA VAL A 34 12.98 39.13 -0.02
C VAL A 34 12.68 38.72 1.41
N LEU A 35 11.40 38.55 1.76
CA LEU A 35 10.98 38.10 3.08
C LEU A 35 11.42 36.65 3.39
N ALA A 36 11.64 35.83 2.36
CA ALA A 36 12.14 34.47 2.47
C ALA A 36 13.68 34.37 2.56
N LEU A 37 14.43 35.44 2.25
CA LEU A 37 15.90 35.42 2.31
C LEU A 37 16.49 35.16 3.71
N PRO A 38 15.95 35.73 4.82
CA PRO A 38 16.47 35.43 6.17
C PRO A 38 16.45 33.93 6.50
N TYR A 39 15.50 33.17 5.94
CA TYR A 39 15.43 31.72 6.11
C TYR A 39 16.64 31.00 5.49
N THR A 40 17.22 31.53 4.40
CA THR A 40 18.40 30.93 3.77
C THR A 40 19.61 30.96 4.71
N VAL A 41 19.81 32.08 5.42
CA VAL A 41 20.90 32.26 6.39
C VAL A 41 20.71 31.32 7.58
N TRP A 42 19.49 31.26 8.12
CA TRP A 42 19.18 30.36 9.23
C TRP A 42 19.35 28.87 8.85
N SER A 43 18.87 28.47 7.68
CA SER A 43 18.97 27.08 7.23
C SER A 43 20.43 26.65 6.98
N LEU A 44 21.28 27.52 6.41
CA LEU A 44 22.68 27.19 6.15
C LEU A 44 23.48 27.08 7.44
N THR A 45 23.28 28.01 8.38
CA THR A 45 23.93 27.95 9.71
C THR A 45 23.54 26.70 10.49
N TYR A 46 22.28 26.28 10.43
CA TYR A 46 21.81 25.05 11.06
C TYR A 46 22.48 23.79 10.49
N GLN A 47 22.54 23.68 9.15
CA GLN A 47 23.15 22.53 8.46
C GLN A 47 24.66 22.45 8.69
N ALA A 48 25.35 23.60 8.68
CA ALA A 48 26.77 23.68 8.99
C ALA A 48 27.06 23.21 10.44
N ARG A 49 26.21 23.58 11.40
CA ARG A 49 26.36 23.18 12.80
C ARG A 49 26.16 21.67 13.03
N HIS A 50 25.25 21.05 12.29
CA HIS A 50 24.95 19.61 12.43
C HIS A 50 25.76 18.72 11.48
N LYS A 51 26.65 19.29 10.66
CA LYS A 51 27.49 18.59 9.66
C LYS A 51 26.70 17.69 8.70
N GLN A 52 25.41 17.97 8.51
CA GLN A 52 24.50 17.22 7.65
C GLN A 52 24.03 18.16 6.55
N TRP A 53 24.44 17.88 5.31
CA TRP A 53 24.10 18.69 4.16
C TRP A 53 22.91 18.09 3.43
N CYS A 54 21.76 18.76 3.53
CA CYS A 54 20.57 18.36 2.77
C CYS A 54 20.66 18.94 1.36
N ARG A 55 20.97 18.09 0.37
CA ARG A 55 21.07 18.48 -1.06
C ARG A 55 19.82 19.23 -1.56
N LEU A 56 18.64 18.81 -1.10
CA LEU A 56 17.37 19.45 -1.48
C LEU A 56 17.26 20.88 -0.92
N CYS A 57 17.65 21.08 0.35
CA CYS A 57 17.57 22.40 0.98
C CYS A 57 18.55 23.39 0.35
N VAL A 58 19.78 22.94 0.05
CA VAL A 58 20.77 23.75 -0.66
C VAL A 58 20.26 24.14 -2.05
N GLY A 59 19.64 23.20 -2.77
CA GLY A 59 18.99 23.48 -4.06
C GLY A 59 17.90 24.55 -3.95
N VAL A 60 17.05 24.47 -2.92
CA VAL A 60 16.01 25.49 -2.66
C VAL A 60 16.61 26.85 -2.32
N GLN A 61 17.71 26.90 -1.54
CA GLN A 61 18.42 28.15 -1.29
C GLN A 61 18.96 28.77 -2.57
N ILE A 62 19.65 27.99 -3.42
CA ILE A 62 20.16 28.48 -4.71
C ILE A 62 19.03 29.02 -5.57
N LEU A 63 17.89 28.34 -5.61
CA LEU A 63 16.74 28.76 -6.39
C LEU A 63 16.15 30.10 -5.90
N LEU A 64 16.06 30.31 -4.58
CA LEU A 64 15.64 31.60 -4.00
C LEU A 64 16.57 32.75 -4.43
N TRP A 65 17.88 32.52 -4.41
CA TRP A 65 18.87 33.50 -4.86
C TRP A 65 18.80 33.78 -6.37
N LEU A 66 18.54 32.75 -7.19
CA LEU A 66 18.32 32.91 -8.63
C LEU A 66 17.05 33.71 -8.92
N GLU A 67 15.97 33.45 -8.19
CA GLU A 67 14.72 34.19 -8.32
C GLU A 67 14.90 35.67 -7.91
N LEU A 68 15.66 35.95 -6.84
CA LEU A 68 16.04 37.32 -6.49
C LEU A 68 16.82 38.01 -7.62
N ALA A 69 17.80 37.32 -8.21
CA ALA A 69 18.59 37.86 -9.31
C ALA A 69 17.73 38.15 -10.56
N ALA A 70 16.76 37.28 -10.86
CA ALA A 70 15.82 37.47 -11.95
C ALA A 70 14.87 38.67 -11.72
N LEU A 71 14.53 38.96 -10.45
CA LEU A 71 13.64 40.05 -10.07
C LEU A 71 14.37 41.39 -9.82
N LEU A 72 15.71 41.41 -9.88
CA LEU A 72 16.54 42.61 -9.70
C LEU A 72 16.16 43.78 -10.63
N PRO A 73 15.85 43.57 -11.93
CA PRO A 73 15.47 44.67 -12.83
C PRO A 73 14.17 45.37 -12.41
N LEU A 74 13.28 44.68 -11.69
CA LEU A 74 12.02 45.25 -11.21
C LEU A 74 12.24 46.30 -10.11
N TRP A 75 13.27 46.12 -9.28
CA TRP A 75 13.66 47.05 -8.22
C TRP A 75 14.38 48.31 -8.75
N LEU A 76 14.91 48.24 -9.97
CA LEU A 76 15.63 49.34 -10.62
C LEU A 76 14.73 50.22 -11.50
N ASN A 77 13.46 49.82 -11.70
CA ASN A 77 12.48 50.51 -12.52
C ASN A 77 11.36 51.11 -11.66
N PRO A 78 10.54 52.06 -12.18
CA PRO A 78 9.42 52.60 -11.43
C PRO A 78 8.44 51.50 -11.03
N LEU A 79 8.10 51.48 -9.73
CA LEU A 79 7.25 50.45 -9.14
C LEU A 79 5.84 50.52 -9.73
N PRO A 80 5.30 49.40 -10.24
CA PRO A 80 3.93 49.35 -10.75
C PRO A 80 2.91 49.54 -9.61
N VAL A 81 1.78 50.18 -9.92
CA VAL A 81 0.70 50.40 -8.96
C VAL A 81 0.01 49.08 -8.63
N LEU A 82 -0.15 48.80 -7.33
CA LEU A 82 -0.83 47.60 -6.86
C LEU A 82 -2.34 47.72 -7.09
N THR A 83 -2.95 46.71 -7.70
CA THR A 83 -4.41 46.68 -7.95
C THR A 83 -5.07 45.56 -7.16
N LEU A 84 -6.34 45.74 -6.78
CA LEU A 84 -7.10 44.68 -6.10
C LEU A 84 -7.21 43.40 -6.94
N ASN A 85 -7.25 43.53 -8.27
CA ASN A 85 -7.26 42.41 -9.20
C ASN A 85 -6.00 41.54 -9.07
N SER A 86 -4.81 42.15 -8.91
CA SER A 86 -3.57 41.38 -8.71
C SER A 86 -3.54 40.56 -7.41
N MET A 87 -4.20 41.00 -6.34
CA MET A 87 -4.26 40.23 -5.09
C MET A 87 -5.09 38.95 -5.25
N VAL A 88 -6.16 38.99 -6.05
CA VAL A 88 -7.00 37.81 -6.33
C VAL A 88 -6.21 36.73 -7.06
N TRP A 89 -5.39 37.11 -8.06
CA TRP A 89 -4.57 36.16 -8.81
C TRP A 89 -3.49 35.50 -7.96
N VAL A 90 -2.86 36.25 -7.05
CA VAL A 90 -1.89 35.70 -6.08
C VAL A 90 -2.58 34.74 -5.12
N LEU A 91 -3.77 35.10 -4.62
CA LEU A 91 -4.53 34.25 -3.70
C LEU A 91 -4.93 32.92 -4.37
N LEU A 92 -5.38 32.97 -5.63
CA LEU A 92 -5.71 31.77 -6.39
C LEU A 92 -4.47 30.92 -6.69
N GLY A 93 -3.37 31.55 -7.09
CA GLY A 93 -2.13 30.87 -7.45
C GLY A 93 -1.45 30.16 -6.29
N PHE A 94 -1.46 30.75 -5.08
CA PHE A 94 -0.95 30.06 -3.87
C PHE A 94 -2.01 29.16 -3.20
N GLY A 95 -3.29 29.50 -3.32
CA GLY A 95 -4.39 28.76 -2.72
C GLY A 95 -4.62 27.39 -3.35
N LEU A 96 -4.57 27.29 -4.69
CA LEU A 96 -4.83 26.04 -5.40
C LEU A 96 -3.82 24.93 -5.06
N PRO A 97 -2.49 25.15 -5.12
CA PRO A 97 -1.51 24.12 -4.75
C PRO A 97 -1.60 23.73 -3.27
N LEU A 98 -1.95 24.68 -2.39
CA LEU A 98 -2.13 24.40 -0.97
C LEU A 98 -3.33 23.48 -0.73
N LEU A 99 -4.46 23.74 -1.39
CA LEU A 99 -5.65 22.89 -1.32
C LEU A 99 -5.36 21.49 -1.86
N VAL A 100 -4.68 21.39 -3.01
CA VAL A 100 -4.26 20.10 -3.58
C VAL A 100 -3.32 19.35 -2.65
N TRP A 101 -2.36 20.04 -2.02
CA TRP A 101 -1.46 19.43 -1.05
C TRP A 101 -2.19 18.90 0.19
N LEU A 102 -3.16 19.66 0.72
CA LEU A 102 -3.92 19.26 1.90
C LEU A 102 -4.84 18.06 1.62
N THR A 103 -5.45 17.98 0.45
CA THR A 103 -6.31 16.85 0.08
C THR A 103 -5.51 15.59 -0.22
N LEU A 104 -4.43 15.71 -0.99
CA LEU A 104 -3.53 14.58 -1.30
C LEU A 104 -2.82 14.06 -0.04
N GLY A 105 -2.36 14.96 0.84
CA GLY A 105 -1.68 14.58 2.08
C GLY A 105 -2.56 13.71 2.98
N LYS A 106 -3.84 14.08 3.14
CA LYS A 106 -4.81 13.28 3.90
C LYS A 106 -5.09 11.93 3.24
N GLY A 107 -5.22 11.89 1.92
CA GLY A 107 -5.46 10.65 1.17
C GLY A 107 -4.29 9.66 1.27
N LEU A 108 -3.05 10.15 1.17
CA LEU A 108 -1.84 9.33 1.28
C LEU A 108 -1.64 8.76 2.69
N ALA A 109 -1.92 9.56 3.73
CA ALA A 109 -1.81 9.13 5.12
C ALA A 109 -2.81 8.02 5.50
N ALA A 110 -4.08 8.15 5.06
CA ALA A 110 -5.09 7.12 5.27
C ALA A 110 -4.71 5.78 4.61
N GLY A 111 -4.06 5.84 3.44
CA GLY A 111 -3.57 4.65 2.74
C GLY A 111 -2.37 3.97 3.41
N SER A 112 -1.55 4.69 4.18
CA SER A 112 -0.47 4.09 4.98
C SER A 112 -0.99 3.41 6.25
N GLU A 113 -1.92 4.04 6.97
CA GLU A 113 -2.49 3.47 8.19
C GLU A 113 -3.22 2.16 7.92
N LEU A 114 -4.01 2.10 6.83
CA LEU A 114 -4.70 0.89 6.43
C LEU A 114 -3.73 -0.26 6.08
N ARG A 115 -2.56 0.05 5.52
CA ARG A 115 -1.53 -0.95 5.21
C ARG A 115 -0.87 -1.48 6.46
N ALA A 116 -0.52 -0.60 7.40
CA ALA A 116 0.05 -0.99 8.70
C ALA A 116 -0.92 -1.89 9.47
N LEU A 117 -2.20 -1.50 9.57
CA LEU A 117 -3.21 -2.29 10.26
C LEU A 117 -3.42 -3.68 9.63
N ARG A 118 -3.35 -3.78 8.30
CA ARG A 118 -3.42 -5.06 7.59
C ARG A 118 -2.24 -5.97 7.91
N GLN A 119 -1.03 -5.41 8.07
CA GLN A 119 0.15 -6.18 8.45
C GLN A 119 0.03 -6.72 9.87
N GLU A 120 -0.36 -5.89 10.84
CA GLU A 120 -0.58 -6.32 12.23
C GLU A 120 -1.63 -7.44 12.32
N MET A 121 -2.74 -7.30 11.59
CA MET A 121 -3.77 -8.35 11.54
C MET A 121 -3.27 -9.65 10.88
N ALA A 122 -2.38 -9.57 9.89
CA ALA A 122 -1.79 -10.74 9.26
C ALA A 122 -0.81 -11.45 10.21
N GLU A 123 -0.03 -10.69 10.99
CA GLU A 123 0.86 -11.24 12.02
C GLU A 123 0.07 -11.93 13.12
N LEU A 124 -1.04 -11.32 13.57
CA LEU A 124 -1.92 -11.91 14.57
C LEU A 124 -2.51 -13.25 14.08
N LYS A 125 -2.95 -13.31 12.82
CA LYS A 125 -3.47 -14.55 12.21
C LYS A 125 -2.41 -15.64 12.04
N ARG A 126 -1.13 -15.27 11.88
CA ARG A 126 -0.02 -16.21 11.72
C ARG A 126 0.62 -16.60 13.06
N ASN A 127 0.17 -16.03 14.17
CA ASN A 127 0.73 -16.34 15.48
C ASN A 127 0.30 -17.75 15.92
N PRO A 128 1.25 -18.69 16.09
CA PRO A 128 0.94 -20.08 16.43
C PRO A 128 0.26 -20.20 17.81
N ALA A 129 0.54 -19.31 18.76
CA ALA A 129 -0.09 -19.34 20.08
C ALA A 129 -1.60 -19.04 20.02
N ILE A 130 -2.01 -18.14 19.12
CA ILE A 130 -3.41 -17.77 18.91
C ILE A 130 -4.15 -18.89 18.17
N LEU A 131 -3.49 -19.48 17.18
CA LEU A 131 -4.02 -20.63 16.47
C LEU A 131 -4.21 -21.83 17.41
N ASP A 132 -3.21 -22.14 18.24
CA ASP A 132 -3.28 -23.25 19.21
C ASP A 132 -4.37 -23.02 20.26
N PHE A 133 -4.51 -21.79 20.77
CA PHE A 133 -5.61 -21.42 21.65
C PHE A 133 -6.98 -21.66 20.98
N HIS A 134 -7.15 -21.22 19.73
CA HIS A 134 -8.40 -21.41 19.00
C HIS A 134 -8.68 -22.90 18.73
N MET A 135 -7.67 -23.68 18.34
CA MET A 135 -7.79 -25.12 18.10
C MET A 135 -8.21 -25.89 19.36
N ARG A 136 -7.66 -25.54 20.53
CA ARG A 136 -8.02 -26.18 21.82
C ARG A 136 -9.44 -25.86 22.29
N HIS A 137 -9.96 -24.68 21.96
CA HIS A 137 -11.28 -24.22 22.39
C HIS A 137 -12.38 -24.48 21.36
N THR A 138 -12.03 -24.89 20.15
CA THR A 138 -13.00 -25.25 19.12
C THR A 138 -13.46 -26.68 19.32
N LYS A 139 -14.77 -26.89 19.47
CA LYS A 139 -15.34 -28.24 19.60
C LYS A 139 -15.07 -29.04 18.33
N PRO A 140 -14.53 -30.27 18.41
CA PRO A 140 -14.36 -31.13 17.25
C PRO A 140 -15.74 -31.43 16.64
N VAL A 141 -15.85 -31.24 15.34
CA VAL A 141 -17.07 -31.58 14.60
C VAL A 141 -17.06 -33.09 14.39
N ALA A 142 -18.04 -33.79 14.97
CA ALA A 142 -18.27 -35.21 14.68
C ALA A 142 -18.65 -35.36 13.20
N ILE A 143 -17.75 -35.97 12.42
CA ILE A 143 -17.98 -36.22 11.00
C ILE A 143 -18.73 -37.55 10.91
N ALA A 144 -19.95 -37.54 10.40
CA ALA A 144 -20.68 -38.77 10.11
C ALA A 144 -19.89 -39.67 9.14
N PRO A 145 -20.03 -41.01 9.21
CA PRO A 145 -19.43 -41.93 8.26
C PRO A 145 -20.11 -41.79 6.89
N VAL A 146 -19.66 -40.83 6.10
CA VAL A 146 -20.05 -40.67 4.69
C VAL A 146 -19.11 -41.53 3.81
N PRO A 147 -19.63 -42.19 2.77
CA PRO A 147 -18.81 -42.97 1.84
C PRO A 147 -17.74 -42.13 1.14
N GLY A 148 -16.51 -42.64 1.14
CA GLY A 148 -15.32 -42.09 0.48
C GLY A 148 -14.44 -43.21 -0.05
N ILE A 149 -13.30 -42.86 -0.64
CA ILE A 149 -12.36 -43.83 -1.23
C ILE A 149 -11.55 -44.46 -0.10
N VAL A 150 -11.62 -45.79 0.04
CA VAL A 150 -10.85 -46.53 1.05
C VAL A 150 -9.57 -47.07 0.42
N LEU A 151 -8.43 -46.80 1.05
CA LEU A 151 -7.11 -47.33 0.69
C LEU A 151 -6.48 -48.01 1.91
N GLY A 152 -5.70 -49.07 1.66
CA GLY A 152 -5.09 -49.90 2.71
C GLY A 152 -6.02 -51.00 3.22
N ASN A 153 -5.82 -51.43 4.47
CA ASN A 153 -6.61 -52.50 5.08
C ASN A 153 -8.00 -51.98 5.54
N PRO A 154 -9.13 -52.46 4.98
CA PRO A 154 -10.47 -52.03 5.37
C PRO A 154 -10.86 -52.42 6.80
N GLU A 155 -10.20 -53.42 7.38
CA GLU A 155 -10.45 -53.96 8.73
C GLU A 155 -9.51 -53.39 9.80
N ALA A 156 -8.62 -52.45 9.46
CA ALA A 156 -7.69 -51.87 10.40
C ALA A 156 -8.41 -51.03 11.50
N PRO A 157 -7.94 -51.08 12.77
CA PRO A 157 -8.55 -50.33 13.88
C PRO A 157 -8.32 -48.82 13.79
N ASN A 158 -7.25 -48.36 13.11
CA ASN A 158 -6.96 -46.94 12.97
C ASN A 158 -7.49 -46.41 11.63
N VAL A 159 -8.45 -45.48 11.69
CA VAL A 159 -9.05 -44.85 10.50
C VAL A 159 -8.57 -43.41 10.34
N LEU A 160 -7.81 -43.14 9.29
CA LEU A 160 -7.36 -41.80 8.91
C LEU A 160 -8.28 -41.24 7.82
N THR A 161 -9.09 -40.22 8.14
CA THR A 161 -9.95 -39.56 7.15
C THR A 161 -9.31 -38.28 6.63
N VAL A 162 -9.05 -38.23 5.33
CA VAL A 162 -8.33 -37.13 4.67
C VAL A 162 -9.26 -36.39 3.71
N PHE A 163 -9.37 -35.07 3.87
CA PHE A 163 -10.06 -34.21 2.91
C PHE A 163 -9.05 -33.63 1.92
N SER A 164 -9.23 -33.89 0.63
CA SER A 164 -8.35 -33.41 -0.43
C SER A 164 -9.14 -32.83 -1.61
N SER A 165 -8.49 -32.06 -2.48
CA SER A 165 -9.04 -31.69 -3.80
C SER A 165 -8.09 -32.21 -4.88
N PRO A 166 -8.61 -32.78 -5.98
CA PRO A 166 -7.79 -33.26 -7.09
C PRO A 166 -7.06 -32.14 -7.85
N PHE A 167 -7.47 -30.89 -7.67
CA PHE A 167 -6.87 -29.71 -8.32
C PHE A 167 -5.96 -28.91 -7.38
N CYS A 168 -5.58 -29.48 -6.23
CA CYS A 168 -4.74 -28.84 -5.23
C CYS A 168 -3.33 -29.47 -5.24
N PRO A 169 -2.31 -28.77 -5.76
CA PRO A 169 -0.94 -29.27 -5.81
C PRO A 169 -0.39 -29.81 -4.47
N PRO A 170 -0.56 -29.11 -3.31
CA PRO A 170 -0.10 -29.65 -2.04
C PRO A 170 -0.88 -30.90 -1.59
N CYS A 171 -2.14 -31.06 -2.01
CA CYS A 171 -2.87 -32.30 -1.75
C CYS A 171 -2.30 -33.48 -2.55
N GLY A 172 -1.75 -33.25 -3.75
CA GLY A 172 -1.05 -34.28 -4.51
C GLY A 172 0.21 -34.79 -3.80
N GLN A 173 1.02 -33.87 -3.25
CA GLN A 173 2.20 -34.25 -2.44
C GLN A 173 1.81 -35.02 -1.17
N MET A 174 0.73 -34.62 -0.51
CA MET A 174 0.19 -35.36 0.64
C MET A 174 -0.24 -36.79 0.26
N HIS A 175 -0.80 -37.01 -0.92
CA HIS A 175 -1.17 -38.36 -1.38
C HIS A 175 0.06 -39.26 -1.57
N HIS A 176 1.19 -38.74 -2.07
CA HIS A 176 2.44 -39.50 -2.11
C HIS A 176 2.93 -39.88 -0.70
N MET A 177 2.89 -38.94 0.26
CA MET A 177 3.24 -39.25 1.65
C MET A 177 2.31 -40.29 2.28
N LEU A 178 1.02 -40.26 1.93
CA LEU A 178 0.04 -41.25 2.41
C LEU A 178 0.32 -42.64 1.84
N GLU A 179 0.73 -42.73 0.58
CA GLU A 179 1.10 -43.99 -0.07
C GLU A 179 2.32 -44.62 0.61
N ASP A 180 3.37 -43.83 0.87
CA ASP A 180 4.55 -44.27 1.63
C ASP A 180 4.17 -44.76 3.05
N LEU A 181 3.25 -44.08 3.72
CA LEU A 181 2.73 -44.45 5.04
C LEU A 181 1.94 -45.76 5.03
N ILE A 182 1.15 -46.00 3.99
CA ILE A 182 0.41 -47.25 3.80
C ILE A 182 1.37 -48.39 3.50
N LEU A 183 2.38 -48.17 2.64
CA LEU A 183 3.41 -49.18 2.34
C LEU A 183 4.22 -49.55 3.59
N ALA A 184 4.51 -48.58 4.47
CA ALA A 184 5.27 -48.82 5.70
C ALA A 184 4.46 -49.51 6.82
N ASN A 185 3.15 -49.28 6.90
CA ASN A 185 2.30 -49.71 8.02
C ASN A 185 1.01 -50.45 7.59
N GLY A 186 1.08 -51.19 6.47
CA GLY A 186 -0.08 -51.62 5.68
C GLY A 186 -1.21 -52.38 6.38
N GLU A 187 -0.95 -53.05 7.50
CA GLU A 187 -2.00 -53.79 8.24
C GLU A 187 -2.72 -52.94 9.31
N ALA A 188 -2.12 -51.83 9.75
CA ALA A 188 -2.58 -51.10 10.93
C ALA A 188 -3.42 -49.85 10.61
N ILE A 189 -3.50 -49.43 9.35
CA ILE A 189 -4.08 -48.15 8.94
C ILE A 189 -5.07 -48.32 7.79
N ARG A 190 -6.27 -47.75 7.98
CA ARG A 190 -7.27 -47.52 6.95
C ARG A 190 -7.28 -46.05 6.58
N VAL A 191 -7.03 -45.71 5.32
CA VAL A 191 -7.12 -44.33 4.84
C VAL A 191 -8.43 -44.13 4.07
N ASN A 192 -9.22 -43.13 4.47
CA ASN A 192 -10.45 -42.75 3.79
C ASN A 192 -10.28 -41.36 3.17
N ILE A 193 -10.22 -41.29 1.84
CA ILE A 193 -10.08 -40.04 1.10
C ILE A 193 -11.46 -39.50 0.73
N ARG A 194 -11.69 -38.24 1.10
CA ARG A 194 -12.85 -37.43 0.69
C ARG A 194 -12.36 -36.34 -0.26
N PHE A 195 -12.93 -36.28 -1.46
CA PHE A 195 -12.72 -35.13 -2.33
C PHE A 195 -13.73 -34.02 -2.00
N ALA A 196 -13.22 -32.82 -1.72
CA ALA A 196 -14.02 -31.63 -1.50
C ALA A 196 -13.44 -30.46 -2.31
N ASP A 197 -14.09 -30.12 -3.43
CA ASP A 197 -13.73 -28.95 -4.21
C ASP A 197 -14.94 -28.03 -4.40
N ARG A 198 -14.94 -26.90 -3.68
CA ARG A 198 -16.00 -25.89 -3.71
C ARG A 198 -15.73 -24.72 -4.65
N LYS A 199 -14.60 -24.72 -5.38
CA LYS A 199 -14.20 -23.53 -6.15
C LYS A 199 -14.92 -23.37 -7.49
N THR A 200 -15.33 -24.46 -8.13
CA THR A 200 -15.96 -24.41 -9.46
C THR A 200 -16.85 -25.62 -9.67
N GLU A 201 -17.99 -25.46 -10.35
CA GLU A 201 -18.97 -26.53 -10.60
C GLU A 201 -18.33 -27.71 -11.38
N GLU A 202 -17.48 -27.41 -12.37
CA GLU A 202 -16.76 -28.43 -13.15
C GLU A 202 -15.79 -29.26 -12.31
N ARG A 203 -15.03 -28.62 -11.41
CA ARG A 203 -14.10 -29.31 -10.51
C ARG A 203 -14.82 -30.20 -9.51
N ASN A 204 -15.99 -29.75 -9.06
CA ASN A 204 -16.85 -30.50 -8.18
C ASN A 204 -17.45 -31.73 -8.90
N ARG A 205 -17.79 -31.63 -10.20
CA ARG A 205 -18.20 -32.79 -11.01
C ARG A 205 -17.11 -33.84 -11.08
N VAL A 206 -15.85 -33.44 -11.31
CA VAL A 206 -14.71 -34.39 -11.33
C VAL A 206 -14.55 -35.11 -9.98
N ALA A 207 -14.64 -34.38 -8.87
CA ALA A 207 -14.63 -34.98 -7.54
C ALA A 207 -15.78 -35.99 -7.33
N GLN A 208 -16.98 -35.67 -7.84
CA GLN A 208 -18.13 -36.58 -7.77
C GLN A 208 -17.96 -37.83 -8.64
N TYR A 209 -17.42 -37.70 -9.85
CA TYR A 209 -17.13 -38.84 -10.74
C TYR A 209 -16.09 -39.79 -10.11
N LEU A 210 -15.03 -39.25 -9.50
CA LEU A 210 -14.03 -40.06 -8.80
C LEU A 210 -14.63 -40.81 -7.61
N LEU A 211 -15.51 -40.16 -6.84
CA LEU A 211 -16.23 -40.81 -5.74
C LEU A 211 -17.23 -41.87 -6.22
N ALA A 212 -17.82 -41.70 -7.41
CA ALA A 212 -18.74 -42.67 -8.01
C ALA A 212 -18.00 -43.93 -8.51
N LEU A 213 -16.85 -43.75 -9.18
CA LEU A 213 -16.01 -44.86 -9.64
C LEU A 213 -15.51 -45.72 -8.48
N ALA A 214 -15.11 -45.09 -7.38
CA ALA A 214 -14.62 -45.79 -6.21
C ALA A 214 -15.69 -46.52 -5.39
N ARG A 215 -16.98 -46.37 -5.73
CA ARG A 215 -18.06 -47.21 -5.16
C ARG A 215 -18.37 -48.43 -6.02
N GLN A 216 -17.84 -48.52 -7.24
CA GLN A 216 -18.12 -49.59 -8.19
C GLN A 216 -17.06 -50.71 -8.20
N GLY A 217 -15.90 -50.50 -7.58
CA GLY A 217 -14.86 -51.51 -7.34
C GLY A 217 -14.75 -51.83 -5.86
#